data_AF-A0A4R6L428-F1
#
_entry.id   AF-A0A4R6L428-F1
#
_cell.length_a   1.000
_cell.length_b   1.000
_cell.length_c   1.000
_cell.angle_alpha   90.00
_cell.angle_beta   90.00
_cell.angle_gamma   90.00
#
_symmetry.space_group_name_H-M   'P 1'
#
loop_
_entity.id
_entity.type
_entity.pdbx_description
1 polymer ?
#
loop_
_entity_poly.entity_id
_entity_poly.type
_entity_poly.pdbx_seq_one_letter_code
_entity_poly.pdbx_strand_id
1 'polypeptide(L)' 'MPEIARIRPAEDTDERGTLTGLLDFLRATVELKAAGLTDEQAFARPVHPSALTPGGVVTRKG' A
#
# COMPACT_ATOMS: atom_id res chain seq x y z
N MET A 1 -8.80 18.21 -1.89
CA MET A 1 -8.14 16.92 -1.62
C MET A 1 -6.86 17.24 -0.90
N PRO A 2 -6.60 16.67 0.29
CA PRO A 2 -5.32 16.87 0.95
C PRO A 2 -4.20 16.29 0.07
N GLU A 3 -3.05 16.95 0.07
CA GLU A 3 -1.86 16.47 -0.63
C GLU A 3 -1.33 15.20 0.06
N ILE A 4 -1.17 14.11 -0.69
CA ILE A 4 -0.62 12.85 -0.18
C ILE A 4 0.88 12.85 -0.48
N ALA A 5 1.70 13.10 0.54
CA ALA A 5 3.15 13.09 0.42
C ALA A 5 3.65 11.66 0.13
N ARG A 6 4.32 11.48 -1.02
CA ARG A 6 5.00 10.22 -1.36
C ARG A 6 6.43 10.23 -0.84
N ILE A 7 6.72 9.40 0.15
CA ILE A 7 8.09 9.18 0.63
C ILE A 7 8.89 8.49 -0.47
N ARG A 8 10.07 9.02 -0.83
CA ARG A 8 11.02 8.35 -1.72
C ARG A 8 11.94 7.44 -0.88
N PRO A 9 12.31 6.23 -1.36
CA PRO A 9 13.35 5.46 -0.68
C PRO A 9 14.64 6.28 -0.58
N ALA A 10 15.33 6.19 0.55
CA ALA A 10 16.64 6.82 0.73
C ALA A 10 17.65 6.20 -0.25
N GLU A 11 18.35 7.04 -1.01
CA GLU A 11 19.29 6.62 -2.05
C GLU A 11 20.74 6.47 -1.52
N ASP A 12 21.01 6.93 -0.29
CA ASP A 12 22.30 6.83 0.40
C ASP A 12 22.09 6.40 1.86
N THR A 13 22.02 5.08 2.08
CA THR A 13 21.82 4.47 3.40
C THR A 13 22.40 3.06 3.43
N ASP A 14 22.62 2.50 4.63
CA ASP A 14 22.99 1.10 4.79
C ASP A 14 21.92 0.14 4.22
N GLU A 15 22.27 -1.13 4.04
CA GLU A 15 21.37 -2.14 3.48
C GLU A 15 20.03 -2.22 4.24
N ARG A 16 20.09 -2.13 5.57
CA ARG A 16 18.90 -2.11 6.43
C ARG A 16 18.01 -0.91 6.12
N GLY A 17 18.58 0.29 6.03
CA GLY A 17 17.85 1.51 5.70
C GLY A 17 17.25 1.46 4.30
N THR A 18 17.95 0.85 3.34
CA THR A 18 17.43 0.68 1.97
C THR A 18 16.19 -0.21 1.97
N LEU A 19 16.27 -1.38 2.62
CA LEU A 19 15.16 -2.33 2.68
C LEU A 19 13.96 -1.79 3.47
N THR A 20 14.21 -1.13 4.60
CA THR A 20 13.13 -0.53 5.41
C THR A 20 12.48 0.65 4.69
N GLY A 21 13.26 1.54 4.06
CA GLY A 21 12.74 2.63 3.24
C GLY A 21 11.92 2.14 2.04
N LEU A 22 12.31 1.02 1.40
CA LEU A 22 11.50 0.39 0.37
C LEU A 22 10.16 -0.13 0.91
N LEU A 23 10.16 -0.75 2.10
CA LEU A 23 8.92 -1.21 2.73
C LEU A 23 7.99 -0.03 3.06
N ASP A 24 8.52 1.09 3.55
CA ASP A 24 7.73 2.29 3.84
C ASP A 24 7.15 2.90 2.57
N PHE A 25 7.94 2.97 1.50
CA PHE A 25 7.45 3.36 0.18
C PHE A 25 6.29 2.47 -0.28
N LEU A 26 6.45 1.15 -0.21
CA LEU A 26 5.41 0.21 -0.63
C LEU A 26 4.13 0.35 0.22
N ARG A 27 4.25 0.53 1.54
CA ARG A 27 3.09 0.81 2.43
C ARG A 27 2.36 2.09 2.03
N ALA A 28 3.09 3.18 1.81
CA ALA A 28 2.49 4.45 1.39
C ALA A 28 1.76 4.33 0.04
N THR A 29 2.25 3.49 -0.88
CA THR A 29 1.52 3.24 -2.15
C THR A 29 0.23 2.45 -1.97
N VAL A 30 0.15 1.58 -0.96
CA VAL A 30 -1.09 0.86 -0.64
C VAL A 30 -2.13 1.82 -0.09
N GLU A 31 -1.74 2.68 0.85
CA GLU A 31 -2.63 3.71 1.41
C GLU A 31 -3.16 4.64 0.32
N LEU A 32 -2.28 5.15 -0.56
CA LEU A 32 -2.68 5.99 -1.69
C LEU A 32 -3.71 5.31 -2.60
N LYS A 33 -3.56 4.01 -2.86
CA LYS A 33 -4.47 3.25 -3.74
C LYS A 33 -5.81 2.92 -3.08
N ALA A 34 -5.82 2.78 -1.75
CA ALA A 34 -7.04 2.49 -0.98
C ALA A 34 -7.76 3.75 -0.49
N ALA A 35 -7.10 4.92 -0.56
CA ALA A 35 -7.64 6.17 -0.07
C ALA A 35 -9.02 6.49 -0.67
N GLY A 36 -9.98 6.77 0.21
CA GLY A 36 -11.35 7.12 -0.17
C GLY A 36 -12.28 5.94 -0.44
N LEU A 37 -11.80 4.69 -0.36
CA LEU A 37 -12.67 3.53 -0.36
C LEU A 37 -13.36 3.37 1.00
N THR A 38 -14.66 3.09 0.95
CA THR A 38 -15.36 2.50 2.09
C THR A 38 -14.99 1.02 2.23
N ASP A 39 -15.20 0.44 3.40
CA ASP A 39 -14.97 -0.99 3.61
C ASP A 39 -15.77 -1.84 2.61
N GLU A 40 -17.04 -1.52 2.41
CA GLU A 40 -17.90 -2.19 1.42
C GLU A 40 -17.27 -2.19 0.02
N GLN A 41 -16.74 -1.05 -0.43
CA GLN A 41 -16.06 -0.95 -1.73
C GLN A 41 -14.72 -1.71 -1.74
N ALA A 42 -13.95 -1.66 -0.64
CA ALA A 42 -12.68 -2.36 -0.51
C ALA A 42 -12.82 -3.89 -0.57
N PHE A 43 -13.99 -4.43 -0.22
CA PHE A 43 -14.31 -5.86 -0.31
C PHE A 43 -15.24 -6.25 -1.47
N ALA A 44 -15.69 -5.30 -2.29
CA ALA A 44 -16.70 -5.57 -3.31
C ALA A 44 -16.18 -6.32 -4.55
N ARG A 45 -14.94 -6.06 -5.00
CA ARG A 45 -14.41 -6.59 -6.27
C ARG A 45 -12.93 -6.95 -6.22
N PRO A 46 -12.52 -8.07 -6.84
CA PRO A 46 -11.11 -8.46 -6.94
C PRO A 46 -10.35 -7.59 -7.95
N VAL A 47 -9.02 -7.50 -7.78
CA VAL A 47 -8.12 -6.79 -8.68
C VAL A 47 -7.37 -7.78 -9.57
N HIS A 48 -7.77 -7.90 -10.84
CA HIS A 48 -7.11 -8.78 -11.81
C HIS A 48 -5.60 -8.46 -11.93
N PRO A 49 -4.70 -9.46 -12.04
CA PRO A 49 -4.96 -10.91 -12.20
C PRO A 49 -5.22 -11.68 -10.91
N SER A 50 -5.26 -10.99 -9.76
CA SER A 50 -5.53 -11.63 -8.47
C SER A 50 -7.03 -11.86 -8.27
N ALA A 51 -7.36 -12.91 -7.51
CA ALA A 51 -8.70 -13.13 -6.98
C ALA A 51 -8.96 -12.35 -5.67
N LEU A 52 -7.97 -11.60 -5.16
CA LEU A 52 -8.10 -10.81 -3.94
C LEU A 52 -8.68 -9.42 -4.23
N THR A 53 -9.54 -8.96 -3.33
CA THR A 53 -10.01 -7.57 -3.28
C THR A 53 -8.94 -6.67 -2.66
N PRO A 54 -8.97 -5.33 -2.84
CA PRO A 54 -8.06 -4.41 -2.18
C PRO A 54 -8.00 -4.64 -0.66
N GLY A 55 -9.16 -4.78 0.00
CA GLY A 55 -9.25 -5.09 1.43
C GLY A 55 -8.63 -6.45 1.77
N GLY A 56 -8.87 -7.47 0.94
CA GLY A 56 -8.31 -8.81 1.12
C GLY A 56 -6.78 -8.89 0.99
N VAL A 57 -6.15 -7.96 0.27
CA VAL A 57 -4.68 -7.87 0.18
C VAL A 57 -4.08 -7.23 1.44
N VAL A 58 -4.74 -6.23 2.02
CA VAL A 58 -4.22 -5.47 3.17
C VAL A 58 -4.44 -6.19 4.50
N THR A 59 -5.54 -6.95 4.62
CA THR A 59 -5.84 -7.69 5.84
C THR A 59 -5.21 -9.07 5.80
N ARG A 60 -4.50 -9.47 6.88
CA ARG A 60 -4.17 -10.86 7.11
C ARG A 60 -5.44 -11.63 7.47
N LYS A 61 -5.97 -12.45 6.55
CA LYS A 61 -6.83 -13.56 6.98
C LYS A 61 -5.93 -14.60 7.64
N GLY A 62 -5.88 -14.59 8.97
CA GLY A 62 -5.49 -15.76 9.76
C GLY A 62 -6.60 -16.80 9.70
#